data_AF-A0A1Y3MQK2-F1
#
_entry.id   AF-A0A1Y3MQK2-F1
#
_cell.length_a   1.000
_cell.length_b   1.000
_cell.length_c   1.000
_cell.angle_alpha   90.00
_cell.angle_beta   90.00
_cell.angle_gamma   90.00
#
_symmetry.space_group_name_H-M   'P 1'
#
loop_
_entity.id
_entity.type
_entity.pdbx_description
1 polymer ?
#
loop_
_entity_poly.entity_id
_entity_poly.type
_entity_poly.pdbx_seq_one_letter_code
_entity_poly.pdbx_strand_id
1 'polypeptide(L)'
;MKAETPIGPQLFSILTFESNRTPVRTNLATNFNEAKGLFIEGVQSLEDSLNFYIFDGYVSDHVNINLEISKFYKLLSVFQLNNKECSIIHQARISSLLPLESQLSFEHYSHLVQLLISEIADAYEGLANSEIKSLEEEEVTETKEKINIVKSANEQ
;
A
#
# COMPACT_ATOMS: atom_id res chain seq x y z
N MET A 1 38.41 48.69 17.15
CA MET A 1 37.87 47.31 17.14
C MET A 1 37.35 47.03 15.74
N LYS A 2 38.07 46.22 14.95
CA LYS A 2 37.60 45.77 13.64
C LYS A 2 36.65 44.59 13.87
N ALA A 3 35.43 44.67 13.35
CA ALA A 3 34.54 43.54 13.28
C ALA A 3 35.12 42.57 12.24
N GLU A 4 35.37 41.32 12.65
CA GLU A 4 35.76 40.25 11.76
C GLU A 4 34.57 39.89 10.87
N THR A 5 34.75 40.02 9.56
CA THR A 5 33.80 39.55 8.55
C THR A 5 33.80 38.02 8.57
N PRO A 6 32.64 37.33 8.59
CA PRO A 6 32.63 35.87 8.52
C PRO A 6 33.16 35.42 7.15
N ILE A 7 34.30 34.75 7.15
CA ILE A 7 34.87 34.07 5.98
C ILE A 7 34.12 32.75 5.83
N GLY A 8 32.91 32.81 5.28
CA GLY A 8 32.12 31.65 4.88
C GLY A 8 31.62 31.84 3.44
N PRO A 9 31.50 30.76 2.64
CA PRO A 9 31.00 30.88 1.27
C PRO A 9 29.56 31.42 1.28
N GLN A 10 29.38 32.67 0.80
CA GLN A 10 28.07 33.34 0.66
C GLN A 10 27.08 32.59 -0.25
N LEU A 11 27.53 31.53 -0.93
CA LEU A 11 26.72 30.67 -1.77
C LEU A 11 25.67 29.88 -0.98
N PHE A 12 25.93 29.53 0.29
CA PHE A 12 24.96 28.77 1.09
C PHE A 12 23.80 29.63 1.59
N SER A 13 23.98 30.95 1.77
CA SER A 13 22.90 31.86 2.16
C SER A 13 21.90 32.14 1.05
N ILE A 14 22.26 31.88 -0.22
CA ILE A 14 21.37 32.07 -1.38
C ILE A 14 20.47 30.84 -1.59
N LEU A 15 20.86 29.68 -1.08
CA LEU A 15 20.07 28.47 -1.10
C LEU A 15 19.11 28.41 0.10
N THR A 16 18.23 29.40 0.22
CA THR A 16 17.02 29.21 1.02
C THR A 16 16.15 28.20 0.29
N PHE A 17 16.27 26.92 0.68
CA PHE A 17 15.31 25.90 0.27
C PHE A 17 13.98 26.23 0.96
N GLU A 18 13.18 27.07 0.32
CA GLU A 18 11.77 27.21 0.68
C GLU A 18 11.07 25.93 0.25
N SER A 19 10.94 25.01 1.21
CA SER A 19 10.18 23.80 1.00
C SER A 19 8.72 24.18 0.90
N ASN A 20 8.19 24.30 -0.31
CA ASN A 20 6.74 24.37 -0.58
C ASN A 20 6.03 23.04 -0.26
N ARG A 21 6.67 22.12 0.48
CA ARG A 21 6.08 20.87 0.91
C ARG A 21 4.93 21.20 1.85
N THR A 22 3.75 20.66 1.56
CA THR A 22 2.66 20.64 2.51
C THR A 22 3.17 19.96 3.80
N PRO A 23 2.96 20.56 4.98
CA PRO A 23 3.35 19.92 6.23
C PRO A 23 2.64 18.57 6.32
N VAL A 24 3.41 17.50 6.53
CA VAL A 24 2.87 16.14 6.66
C VAL A 24 1.88 16.16 7.83
N ARG A 25 0.61 15.86 7.55
CA ARG A 25 -0.40 15.76 8.60
C ARG A 25 0.01 14.64 9.55
N THR A 26 0.21 14.96 10.83
CA THR A 26 0.63 14.01 11.87
C THR A 26 -0.52 13.17 12.43
N ASN A 27 -1.70 13.24 11.82
CA ASN A 27 -2.89 12.58 12.34
C ASN A 27 -2.88 11.13 11.89
N LEU A 28 -2.79 10.21 12.85
CA LEU A 28 -2.91 8.77 12.60
C LEU A 28 -4.36 8.45 12.21
N ALA A 29 -4.54 7.64 11.16
CA ALA A 29 -5.85 7.12 10.81
C ALA A 29 -6.34 6.14 11.88
N THR A 30 -7.59 6.30 12.31
CA THR A 30 -8.23 5.44 13.33
C THR A 30 -9.31 4.53 12.76
N ASN A 31 -9.72 4.79 11.53
CA ASN A 31 -10.77 4.05 10.83
C ASN A 31 -10.47 3.99 9.33
N PHE A 32 -11.21 3.13 8.63
CA PHE A 32 -11.02 2.88 7.21
C PHE A 32 -11.15 4.14 6.34
N ASN A 33 -12.08 5.06 6.64
CA ASN A 33 -12.30 6.25 5.82
C ASN A 33 -11.11 7.22 5.92
N GLU A 34 -10.58 7.41 7.12
CA GLU A 34 -9.36 8.21 7.33
C GLU A 34 -8.16 7.56 6.64
N ALA A 35 -7.98 6.24 6.82
CA ALA A 35 -6.89 5.50 6.18
C ALA A 35 -6.97 5.56 4.66
N LYS A 36 -8.19 5.46 4.10
CA LYS A 36 -8.45 5.60 2.67
C LYS A 36 -8.11 7.00 2.15
N GLY A 37 -8.38 8.05 2.93
CA GLY A 37 -7.98 9.41 2.56
C GLY A 37 -6.46 9.56 2.41
N LEU A 38 -5.70 9.06 3.40
CA LEU A 38 -4.23 9.05 3.35
C LEU A 38 -3.71 8.14 2.23
N PHE A 39 -4.37 7.00 2.01
CA PHE A 39 -4.03 6.08 0.93
C PHE A 39 -4.14 6.76 -0.44
N ILE A 40 -5.25 7.45 -0.72
CA ILE A 40 -5.46 8.12 -2.00
C ILE A 40 -4.39 9.19 -2.22
N GLU A 41 -4.13 10.04 -1.22
CA GLU A 41 -3.12 11.11 -1.33
C GLU A 41 -1.71 10.55 -1.58
N GLY A 42 -1.33 9.51 -0.84
CA GLY A 42 -0.02 8.87 -0.97
C GLY A 42 0.15 8.13 -2.27
N VAL A 43 -0.81 7.29 -2.67
CA VAL A 43 -0.75 6.55 -3.93
C VAL A 43 -0.78 7.50 -5.12
N GLN A 44 -1.61 8.55 -5.10
CA GLN A 44 -1.62 9.54 -6.17
C GLN A 44 -0.25 10.22 -6.34
N SER A 45 0.43 10.55 -5.24
CA SER A 45 1.78 11.13 -5.31
C SER A 45 2.83 10.15 -5.88
N LEU A 46 2.69 8.86 -5.57
CA LEU A 46 3.55 7.80 -6.12
C LEU A 46 3.26 7.55 -7.60
N GLU A 47 1.99 7.51 -8.00
CA GLU A 47 1.56 7.40 -9.40
C GLU A 47 2.02 8.61 -10.23
N ASP A 48 1.90 9.82 -9.68
CA ASP A 48 2.43 11.04 -10.31
C ASP A 48 3.94 10.93 -10.53
N SER A 49 4.67 10.32 -9.59
CA SER A 49 6.11 10.07 -9.70
C SER A 49 6.45 9.07 -10.81
N LEU A 50 5.60 8.07 -11.07
CA LEU A 50 5.79 7.10 -12.17
C LEU A 50 5.73 7.74 -13.56
N ASN A 51 5.14 8.94 -13.70
CA ASN A 51 5.21 9.71 -14.94
C ASN A 51 6.63 10.19 -15.28
N PHE A 52 7.49 10.33 -14.26
CA PHE A 52 8.89 10.70 -14.42
C PHE A 52 9.81 9.47 -14.36
N TYR A 53 9.63 8.63 -13.36
CA TYR A 53 10.38 7.37 -13.19
C TYR A 53 9.75 6.26 -14.00
N ILE A 54 9.77 6.41 -15.32
CA ILE A 54 9.27 5.38 -16.24
C ILE A 54 10.18 4.14 -16.19
N PHE A 55 9.63 2.96 -16.54
CA PHE A 55 10.37 1.70 -16.42
C PHE A 55 11.66 1.70 -17.26
N ASP A 56 11.59 2.18 -18.50
CA ASP A 56 12.77 2.29 -19.37
C ASP A 56 13.66 3.46 -18.96
N GLY A 57 14.85 3.17 -18.44
CA GLY A 57 15.82 4.16 -17.94
C GLY A 57 15.83 4.36 -16.42
N TYR A 58 14.75 4.04 -15.71
CA TYR A 58 14.65 4.16 -14.24
C TYR A 58 14.13 2.88 -13.56
N VAL A 59 14.51 1.71 -14.09
CA VAL A 59 14.02 0.39 -13.65
C VAL A 59 13.95 0.24 -12.13
N SER A 60 15.03 0.57 -11.41
CA SER A 60 15.08 0.41 -9.96
C SER A 60 14.09 1.31 -9.22
N ASP A 61 14.02 2.58 -9.58
CA ASP A 61 13.09 3.54 -8.97
C ASP A 61 11.64 3.17 -9.31
N HIS A 62 11.37 2.83 -10.56
CA HIS A 62 10.05 2.40 -11.02
C HIS A 62 9.52 1.20 -10.22
N VAL A 63 10.35 0.15 -10.07
CA VAL A 63 9.97 -1.04 -9.29
C VAL A 63 9.77 -0.69 -7.82
N ASN A 64 10.67 0.10 -7.22
CA ASN A 64 10.54 0.50 -5.81
C ASN A 64 9.27 1.31 -5.56
N ILE A 65 8.90 2.23 -6.46
CA ILE A 65 7.65 3.01 -6.34
C ILE A 65 6.44 2.08 -6.37
N ASN A 66 6.41 1.09 -7.28
CA ASN A 66 5.32 0.12 -7.33
C ASN A 66 5.26 -0.78 -6.07
N LEU A 67 6.41 -1.16 -5.50
CA LEU A 67 6.46 -1.85 -4.21
C LEU A 67 5.90 -0.98 -3.07
N GLU A 68 6.19 0.32 -3.04
CA GLU A 68 5.60 1.25 -2.07
C GLU A 68 4.09 1.37 -2.26
N ILE A 69 3.59 1.48 -3.49
CA ILE A 69 2.15 1.47 -3.76
C ILE A 69 1.50 0.18 -3.21
N SER A 70 2.12 -0.99 -3.41
CA SER A 70 1.63 -2.25 -2.82
C SER A 70 1.60 -2.21 -1.29
N LYS A 71 2.61 -1.62 -0.64
CA LYS A 71 2.61 -1.44 0.83
C LYS A 71 1.47 -0.53 1.29
N PHE A 72 1.14 0.52 0.55
CA PHE A 72 -0.03 1.35 0.82
C PHE A 72 -1.33 0.54 0.80
N TYR A 73 -1.52 -0.33 -0.20
CA TYR A 73 -2.66 -1.25 -0.22
C TYR A 73 -2.65 -2.22 0.96
N LYS A 74 -1.49 -2.78 1.32
CA LYS A 74 -1.34 -3.66 2.50
C LYS A 74 -1.73 -2.93 3.79
N LEU A 75 -1.34 -1.68 3.96
CA LEU A 75 -1.70 -0.87 5.13
C LEU A 75 -3.21 -0.54 5.14
N LEU A 76 -3.80 -0.24 3.98
CA LEU A 76 -5.23 0.00 3.88
C LEU A 76 -6.05 -1.24 4.24
N SER A 77 -5.59 -2.44 3.87
CA SER A 77 -6.31 -3.69 4.13
C SER A 77 -6.46 -3.98 5.62
N VAL A 78 -5.54 -3.52 6.47
CA VAL A 78 -5.63 -3.66 7.93
C VAL A 78 -6.87 -2.96 8.51
N PHE A 79 -7.34 -1.88 7.87
CA PHE A 79 -8.54 -1.16 8.30
C PHE A 79 -9.82 -1.72 7.69
N GLN A 80 -9.74 -2.65 6.73
CA GLN A 80 -10.90 -3.21 6.07
C GLN A 80 -11.48 -4.36 6.89
N LEU A 81 -12.69 -4.16 7.42
CA LEU A 81 -13.36 -5.15 8.26
C LEU A 81 -14.09 -6.22 7.44
N ASN A 82 -14.51 -5.90 6.22
CA ASN A 82 -15.16 -6.86 5.34
C ASN A 82 -14.11 -7.72 4.63
N ASN A 83 -14.11 -9.02 4.89
CA ASN A 83 -13.10 -9.93 4.34
C ASN A 83 -13.13 -10.00 2.80
N LYS A 84 -14.30 -9.92 2.16
CA LYS A 84 -14.39 -9.90 0.69
C LYS A 84 -13.77 -8.64 0.09
N GLU A 85 -14.05 -7.48 0.68
CA GLU A 85 -13.43 -6.23 0.27
C GLU A 85 -11.91 -6.22 0.54
N CYS A 86 -11.47 -6.89 1.61
CA CYS A 86 -10.06 -7.09 1.91
C CYS A 86 -9.38 -7.94 0.83
N SER A 87 -10.02 -9.04 0.38
CA SER A 87 -9.54 -9.86 -0.73
C SER A 87 -9.33 -9.03 -2.00
N ILE A 88 -10.26 -8.14 -2.35
CA ILE A 88 -10.14 -7.26 -3.52
C ILE A 88 -8.89 -6.37 -3.43
N ILE A 89 -8.59 -5.83 -2.24
CA ILE A 89 -7.37 -5.04 -2.00
C ILE A 89 -6.12 -5.87 -2.25
N HIS A 90 -6.07 -7.10 -1.74
CA HIS A 90 -4.93 -8.00 -1.95
C HIS A 90 -4.80 -8.44 -3.42
N GLN A 91 -5.91 -8.65 -4.11
CA GLN A 91 -5.92 -8.96 -5.54
C GLN A 91 -5.37 -7.79 -6.38
N ALA A 92 -5.70 -6.55 -6.04
CA ALA A 92 -5.16 -5.36 -6.70
C ALA A 92 -3.62 -5.30 -6.60
N ARG A 93 -3.07 -5.61 -5.42
CA ARG A 93 -1.60 -5.71 -5.22
C ARG A 93 -0.98 -6.72 -6.19
N ILE A 94 -1.53 -7.94 -6.24
CA ILE A 94 -1.06 -9.00 -7.14
C ILE A 94 -1.11 -8.55 -8.60
N SER A 95 -2.24 -8.00 -9.03
CA SER A 95 -2.44 -7.53 -10.40
C SER A 95 -1.46 -6.43 -10.81
N SER A 96 -1.07 -5.56 -9.88
CA SER A 96 -0.10 -4.48 -10.15
C SER A 96 1.35 -4.98 -10.23
N LEU A 97 1.72 -5.99 -9.45
CA LEU A 97 3.12 -6.43 -9.31
C LEU A 97 3.52 -7.55 -10.26
N LEU A 98 2.61 -8.47 -10.61
CA LEU A 98 2.89 -9.59 -11.51
C LEU A 98 3.49 -9.15 -12.87
N PRO A 99 2.97 -8.10 -13.53
CA PRO A 99 3.55 -7.65 -14.80
C PRO A 99 5.01 -7.21 -14.67
N LEU A 100 5.39 -6.61 -13.54
CA LEU A 100 6.76 -6.13 -13.33
C LEU A 100 7.73 -7.30 -13.15
N GLU A 101 7.31 -8.39 -12.51
CA GLU A 101 8.16 -9.55 -12.27
C GLU A 101 8.57 -10.20 -13.59
N SER A 102 7.60 -10.40 -14.48
CA SER A 102 7.83 -10.95 -15.82
C SER A 102 8.76 -10.10 -16.72
N GLN A 103 8.90 -8.81 -16.42
CA GLN A 103 9.69 -7.87 -17.23
C GLN A 103 11.12 -7.70 -16.70
N LEU A 104 11.37 -8.08 -15.44
CA LEU A 104 12.63 -7.78 -14.77
C LEU A 104 13.67 -8.88 -14.99
N SER A 105 14.86 -8.49 -15.46
CA SER A 105 15.97 -9.44 -15.61
C SER A 105 16.54 -9.83 -14.25
N PHE A 106 16.40 -11.11 -13.87
CA PHE A 106 16.99 -11.64 -12.64
C PHE A 106 18.52 -11.47 -12.58
N GLU A 107 19.21 -11.59 -13.71
CA GLU A 107 20.67 -11.43 -13.78
C GLU A 107 21.13 -10.03 -13.33
N HIS A 108 20.37 -9.00 -13.73
CA HIS A 108 20.75 -7.60 -13.49
C HIS A 108 20.12 -7.02 -12.22
N TYR A 109 18.95 -7.51 -11.83
CA TYR A 109 18.14 -6.94 -10.74
C TYR A 109 17.72 -7.99 -9.71
N SER A 110 18.56 -8.98 -9.44
CA SER A 110 18.27 -10.12 -8.56
C SER A 110 17.64 -9.72 -7.23
N HIS A 111 18.14 -8.66 -6.58
CA HIS A 111 17.59 -8.17 -5.33
C HIS A 111 16.16 -7.62 -5.48
N LEU A 112 15.89 -6.84 -6.54
CA LEU A 112 14.55 -6.31 -6.79
C LEU A 112 13.58 -7.42 -7.16
N VAL A 113 14.01 -8.43 -7.92
CA VAL A 113 13.19 -9.62 -8.18
C VAL A 113 12.83 -10.32 -6.88
N GLN A 114 13.78 -10.50 -5.95
CA GLN A 114 13.50 -11.10 -4.65
C GLN A 114 12.50 -10.29 -3.83
N LEU A 115 12.64 -8.97 -3.78
CA LEU A 115 11.68 -8.09 -3.11
C LEU A 115 10.29 -8.20 -3.72
N LEU A 116 10.20 -8.23 -5.05
CA LEU A 116 8.95 -8.32 -5.77
C LEU A 116 8.25 -9.66 -5.56
N ILE A 117 8.99 -10.77 -5.63
CA ILE A 117 8.47 -12.11 -5.33
C ILE A 117 7.97 -12.18 -3.89
N SER A 118 8.73 -11.64 -2.93
CA SER A 118 8.32 -11.62 -1.52
C SER A 118 7.04 -10.81 -1.32
N GLU A 119 6.93 -9.64 -1.94
CA GLU A 119 5.75 -8.79 -1.82
C GLU A 119 4.51 -9.43 -2.50
N ILE A 120 4.69 -10.11 -3.64
CA ILE A 120 3.64 -10.89 -4.31
C ILE A 120 3.19 -12.06 -3.44
N ALA A 121 4.12 -12.80 -2.84
CA ALA A 121 3.81 -13.90 -1.93
C ALA A 121 3.01 -13.41 -0.71
N ASP A 122 3.44 -12.31 -0.09
CA ASP A 122 2.72 -11.62 0.99
C ASP A 122 1.30 -11.20 0.56
N ALA A 123 1.12 -10.78 -0.70
CA ALA A 123 -0.19 -10.40 -1.22
C ALA A 123 -1.10 -11.64 -1.42
N TYR A 124 -0.56 -12.75 -1.94
CA TYR A 124 -1.29 -14.01 -2.03
C TYR A 124 -1.68 -14.59 -0.68
N GLU A 125 -0.79 -14.51 0.32
CA GLU A 125 -1.11 -14.93 1.68
C GLU A 125 -2.27 -14.10 2.26
N GLY A 126 -2.22 -12.78 2.09
CA GLY A 126 -3.30 -11.89 2.52
C GLY A 126 -4.63 -12.16 1.82
N LEU A 127 -4.59 -12.47 0.52
CA LEU A 127 -5.76 -12.89 -0.25
C LEU A 127 -6.35 -14.19 0.31
N ALA A 128 -5.54 -15.24 0.43
CA ALA A 128 -5.98 -16.53 0.94
C ALA A 128 -6.59 -16.42 2.34
N ASN A 129 -5.93 -15.68 3.24
CA ASN A 129 -6.43 -15.46 4.60
C ASN A 129 -7.78 -14.71 4.63
N SER A 130 -8.00 -13.77 3.71
CA SER A 130 -9.25 -13.02 3.61
C SER A 130 -10.38 -13.90 3.05
N GLU A 131 -10.10 -14.69 2.01
CA GLU A 131 -11.07 -15.64 1.44
C GLU A 131 -11.50 -16.71 2.45
N ILE A 132 -10.55 -17.30 3.18
CA ILE A 132 -10.86 -18.31 4.21
C ILE A 132 -11.81 -17.73 5.26
N LYS A 133 -11.50 -16.55 5.80
CA LYS A 133 -12.36 -15.88 6.79
C LYS A 133 -13.74 -15.55 6.24
N SER A 134 -13.83 -15.12 4.98
CA SER A 134 -15.13 -14.86 4.34
C SER A 134 -15.98 -16.12 4.28
N LEU A 135 -15.40 -17.27 3.95
CA LEU A 135 -16.12 -18.55 3.90
C LEU A 135 -16.57 -19.00 5.30
N GLU A 136 -15.71 -18.87 6.31
CA GLU A 136 -16.05 -19.17 7.70
C GLU A 136 -17.24 -18.32 8.20
N GLU A 137 -17.27 -17.04 7.85
CA GLU A 137 -18.38 -16.14 8.18
C GLU A 137 -19.70 -16.57 7.52
N GLU A 138 -19.64 -16.98 6.25
CA GLU A 138 -20.80 -17.52 5.52
C GLU A 138 -21.35 -18.79 6.17
N GLU A 139 -20.51 -19.77 6.49
CA GLU A 139 -20.91 -21.01 7.16
C GLU A 139 -21.59 -20.75 8.52
N VAL A 140 -21.08 -19.79 9.28
CA VAL A 140 -21.66 -19.37 10.57
C VAL A 140 -23.03 -18.73 10.37
N THR A 141 -23.21 -17.90 9.34
CA THR A 141 -24.51 -17.28 9.04
C THR A 141 -25.56 -18.33 8.66
N GLU A 142 -25.23 -19.27 7.77
CA GLU A 142 -26.14 -20.35 7.38
C GLU A 142 -26.57 -21.21 8.57
N THR A 143 -25.63 -21.51 9.46
CA THR A 143 -25.91 -22.34 10.64
C THR A 143 -26.85 -21.61 11.60
N LYS A 144 -26.68 -20.31 11.81
CA LYS A 144 -27.58 -19.48 12.63
C LYS A 144 -28.99 -19.43 12.04
N GLU A 145 -29.12 -19.30 10.73
CA GLU A 145 -30.41 -19.32 10.05
C GLU A 145 -31.13 -20.66 10.23
N LYS A 146 -30.42 -21.79 10.03
CA LYS A 146 -30.96 -23.13 10.26
C LYS A 146 -31.46 -23.31 11.71
N ILE A 147 -30.69 -22.83 12.70
CA ILE A 147 -31.09 -22.88 14.12
C ILE A 147 -32.34 -22.03 14.38
N ASN A 148 -32.44 -20.83 13.80
CA ASN A 148 -33.60 -19.96 13.99
C ASN A 148 -34.87 -20.55 13.39
N ILE A 149 -34.77 -21.19 12.21
CA ILE A 149 -35.89 -21.91 11.59
C ILE A 149 -36.38 -23.02 12.51
N VAL A 150 -35.47 -23.86 13.04
CA VAL A 150 -35.83 -24.96 13.94
C VAL A 150 -36.47 -24.45 15.23
N LYS A 151 -35.97 -23.36 15.81
CA LYS A 151 -36.58 -22.74 17.01
C LYS A 151 -38.00 -22.26 16.73
N SER A 152 -38.21 -21.55 15.61
CA SER A 152 -39.53 -21.06 15.23
C SER A 152 -40.55 -22.17 14.95
N ALA A 153 -40.08 -23.34 14.50
CA ALA A 153 -40.93 -24.51 14.27
C ALA A 153 -41.30 -25.26 15.57
N ASN A 154 -40.50 -25.12 16.63
CA ASN A 154 -40.76 -25.74 17.94
C ASN A 154 -41.60 -24.88 18.90
N GLU A 155 -41.80 -23.59 18.58
CA GLU A 155 -42.61 -22.65 19.36
C GLU A 155 -44.07 -22.55 18.86
N GLN A 156 -44.43 -23.31 17.81
CA GLN A 156 -45.79 -23.49 17.28
C GLN A 156 -46.35 -24.86 17.63
#